data_AF-A0A919P0U6-F1
#
_entry.id   AF-A0A919P0U6-F1
#
_cell.length_a   1.000
_cell.length_b   1.000
_cell.length_c   1.000
_cell.angle_alpha   90.00
_cell.angle_beta   90.00
_cell.angle_gamma   90.00
#
_symmetry.space_group_name_H-M   'P 1'
#
loop_
_entity.id
_entity.type
_entity.pdbx_description
1 polymer ?
#
loop_
_entity_poly.entity_id
_entity_poly.type
_entity_poly.pdbx_seq_one_letter_code
_entity_poly.pdbx_strand_id
1 'polypeptide(L)'
;MGEGRGSGEGGLTLAQRSRRARIAAHASWANTADRAGRTAPATASFLARFERQVDPLGVLEPGVREQMALHARRAYMLQLAERSAKARRKAASRAPGTSRRSAG
;
A
#
# COMPACT_ATOMS: atom_id res chain seq x y z
N MET A 1 -45.44 5.32 24.85
CA MET A 1 -44.31 4.47 25.28
C MET A 1 -43.97 3.55 24.10
N GLY A 2 -42.85 3.62 23.39
CA GLY A 2 -41.71 4.53 23.40
C GLY A 2 -41.05 4.45 22.01
N GLU A 3 -40.74 5.60 21.41
CA GLU A 3 -39.98 5.67 20.17
C GLU A 3 -38.50 5.43 20.48
N GLY A 4 -37.95 4.36 19.90
CA GLY A 4 -36.54 4.01 20.00
C GLY A 4 -35.67 5.03 19.27
N ARG A 5 -35.07 5.95 20.03
CA ARG A 5 -34.13 6.96 19.55
C ARG A 5 -32.94 6.27 18.84
N GLY A 6 -32.91 6.38 17.52
CA GLY A 6 -31.71 6.16 16.71
C GLY A 6 -30.74 7.34 16.91
N SER A 7 -30.00 7.34 18.01
CA SER A 7 -28.94 8.34 18.25
C SER A 7 -27.64 7.90 17.55
N GLY A 8 -27.60 8.06 16.22
CA GLY A 8 -26.38 7.94 15.42
C GLY A 8 -25.64 9.28 15.38
N GLU A 9 -24.81 9.56 16.37
CA GLU A 9 -23.97 10.76 16.39
C GLU A 9 -22.87 10.69 15.31
N GLY A 10 -23.01 11.52 14.27
CA GLY A 10 -21.93 12.32 13.67
C GLY A 10 -20.84 11.65 12.81
N GLY A 11 -20.83 10.33 12.63
CA GLY A 11 -19.77 9.62 11.90
C GLY A 11 -20.22 8.94 10.61
N LEU A 12 -19.47 9.11 9.52
CA LEU A 12 -19.63 8.28 8.31
C LEU A 12 -19.43 6.80 8.64
N THR A 13 -20.24 5.89 8.08
CA THR A 13 -19.98 4.44 8.19
C THR A 13 -18.71 4.04 7.41
N LEU A 14 -18.15 2.86 7.70
CA LEU A 14 -16.98 2.30 6.97
C LEU A 14 -17.20 2.27 5.45
N ALA A 15 -18.38 1.83 5.02
CA ALA A 15 -18.74 1.74 3.60
C ALA A 15 -18.81 3.13 2.95
N GLN A 16 -19.39 4.12 3.65
CA GLN A 16 -19.46 5.51 3.18
C GLN A 16 -18.05 6.14 3.12
N ARG A 17 -17.18 5.90 4.11
CA ARG A 17 -15.78 6.34 4.07
C ARG A 17 -15.04 5.75 2.88
N SER A 18 -15.19 4.45 2.63
CA SER A 18 -14.58 3.78 1.47
C SER A 18 -15.06 4.37 0.15
N ARG A 19 -16.38 4.62 0.01
CA ARG A 19 -16.94 5.25 -1.20
C ARG A 19 -16.36 6.66 -1.42
N ARG A 20 -16.32 7.50 -0.38
CA ARG A 20 -15.75 8.85 -0.47
C ARG A 20 -14.27 8.83 -0.85
N ALA A 21 -13.48 7.93 -0.27
CA ALA A 21 -12.06 7.78 -0.60
C ALA A 21 -11.85 7.42 -2.08
N ARG A 22 -12.68 6.54 -2.65
CA ARG A 22 -12.63 6.19 -4.08
C ARG A 22 -12.96 7.38 -4.97
N ILE A 23 -14.03 8.12 -4.66
CA ILE A 23 -14.42 9.33 -5.41
C ILE A 23 -13.26 10.34 -5.40
N ALA A 24 -12.70 10.60 -4.23
CA ALA A 24 -11.57 11.52 -4.07
C ALA A 24 -10.33 11.04 -4.86
N ALA A 25 -10.01 9.75 -4.84
CA ALA A 25 -8.90 9.20 -5.60
C ALA A 25 -9.10 9.39 -7.12
N HIS A 26 -10.28 9.09 -7.65
CA HIS A 26 -10.57 9.26 -9.08
C HIS A 26 -10.53 10.74 -9.50
N ALA A 27 -11.14 11.64 -8.73
CA ALA A 27 -11.09 13.08 -9.00
C ALA A 27 -9.65 13.61 -8.98
N SER A 28 -8.88 13.18 -7.97
CA SER A 28 -7.46 13.53 -7.82
C SER A 28 -6.62 13.07 -9.01
N TRP A 29 -6.84 11.85 -9.52
CA TRP A 29 -6.11 11.34 -10.69
C TRP A 29 -6.59 11.90 -12.02
N ALA A 30 -7.87 12.30 -12.13
CA ALA A 30 -8.38 13.01 -13.30
C ALA A 30 -7.68 14.37 -13.48
N ASN A 31 -7.32 15.02 -12.38
CA ASN A 31 -6.63 16.32 -12.37
C ASN A 31 -5.09 16.20 -12.43
N THR A 32 -4.54 15.02 -12.70
CA THR A 32 -3.09 14.80 -12.76
C THR A 32 -2.65 14.49 -14.19
N ALA A 33 -2.11 15.50 -14.88
CA ALA A 33 -1.56 15.33 -16.22
C ALA A 33 -0.26 14.51 -16.20
N ASP A 34 0.69 14.90 -15.34
CA ASP A 34 1.92 14.13 -15.13
C ASP A 34 1.80 13.17 -13.94
N ARG A 35 1.51 11.90 -14.25
CA ARG A 35 1.42 10.85 -13.23
C ARG A 35 2.77 10.48 -12.65
N ALA A 36 3.83 10.50 -13.47
CA ALA A 36 5.17 10.12 -13.04
C ALA A 36 5.70 11.16 -12.05
N GLY A 37 5.64 12.44 -12.42
CA GLY A 37 6.07 13.55 -11.58
C GLY A 37 5.32 13.63 -10.25
N ARG A 38 4.03 13.30 -10.22
CA ARG A 38 3.26 13.24 -8.95
C ARG A 38 3.85 12.25 -7.94
N THR A 39 4.41 11.13 -8.41
CA THR A 39 4.96 10.07 -7.55
C THR A 39 6.49 10.10 -7.44
N ALA A 40 7.17 10.92 -8.23
CA ALA A 40 8.62 11.00 -8.26
C ALA A 40 9.24 11.39 -6.90
N PRO A 41 8.73 12.39 -6.15
CA PRO A 41 9.31 12.76 -4.85
C PRO A 41 9.23 11.62 -3.83
N ALA A 42 8.11 10.91 -3.78
CA ALA A 42 7.93 9.76 -2.90
C ALA A 42 8.88 8.62 -3.30
N THR A 43 9.03 8.38 -4.60
CA THR A 43 9.94 7.37 -5.13
C THR A 43 11.40 7.69 -4.80
N ALA A 44 11.80 8.96 -4.96
CA ALA A 44 13.14 9.44 -4.63
C ALA A 44 13.43 9.30 -3.12
N SER A 45 12.50 9.75 -2.26
CA SER A 45 12.65 9.60 -0.81
C SER A 45 12.76 8.13 -0.37
N PHE A 46 12.01 7.24 -1.04
CA PHE A 46 12.08 5.81 -0.77
C PHE A 46 13.44 5.22 -1.20
N LEU A 47 13.98 5.65 -2.33
CA LEU A 47 15.31 5.23 -2.80
C LEU A 47 16.44 5.74 -1.90
N ALA A 48 16.36 6.99 -1.42
CA ALA A 48 17.34 7.60 -0.54
C ALA A 48 17.56 6.83 0.78
N ARG A 49 16.55 6.09 1.26
CA ARG A 49 16.74 5.17 2.39
C ARG A 49 17.73 4.06 2.06
N PHE A 50 17.67 3.50 0.85
CA PHE A 50 18.57 2.43 0.43
C PHE A 50 19.98 2.96 0.16
N GLU A 51 20.11 4.18 -0.37
CA GLU A 51 21.41 4.85 -0.52
C GLU A 51 22.14 4.95 0.82
N ARG A 52 21.46 5.42 1.87
CA ARG A 52 22.02 5.46 3.24
C ARG A 52 22.29 4.08 3.83
N GLN A 53 21.56 3.06 3.40
CA GLN A 53 21.75 1.69 3.87
C GLN A 53 23.00 1.04 3.23
N VAL A 54 23.24 1.30 1.94
CA VAL A 54 24.38 0.74 1.21
C VAL A 54 25.65 1.56 1.38
N ASP A 55 25.53 2.85 1.68
CA ASP A 55 26.65 3.76 1.94
C ASP A 55 26.37 4.68 3.15
N PRO A 56 26.47 4.17 4.38
CA PRO A 56 26.21 4.97 5.58
C PRO A 56 27.21 6.11 5.79
N LEU A 57 28.44 5.95 5.29
CA LEU A 57 29.54 6.90 5.45
C LEU A 57 29.66 7.86 4.26
N GLY A 58 28.91 7.64 3.18
CA GLY A 58 28.90 8.52 2.01
C GLY A 58 30.19 8.46 1.18
N VAL A 59 30.93 7.35 1.24
CA VAL A 59 32.27 7.22 0.63
C VAL A 59 32.23 6.71 -0.81
N LEU A 60 31.11 6.13 -1.25
CA LEU A 60 30.97 5.60 -2.60
C LEU A 60 30.71 6.72 -3.62
N GLU A 61 31.23 6.52 -4.83
CA GLU A 61 30.88 7.32 -6.00
C GLU A 61 29.35 7.33 -6.23
N PRO A 62 28.72 8.49 -6.52
CA PRO A 62 27.27 8.59 -6.64
C PRO A 62 26.63 7.55 -7.57
N GLY A 63 27.24 7.28 -8.74
CA GLY A 63 26.72 6.30 -9.70
C GLY A 63 26.81 4.85 -9.20
N VAL A 64 27.81 4.53 -8.38
CA VAL A 64 27.94 3.20 -7.76
C VAL A 64 26.94 3.06 -6.61
N ARG A 65 26.81 4.11 -5.79
CA ARG A 65 25.83 4.18 -4.70
C ARG A 65 24.41 4.00 -5.20
N GLU A 66 24.03 4.67 -6.29
CA GLU A 66 22.70 4.56 -6.89
C GLU A 66 22.42 3.14 -7.37
N GLN A 67 23.36 2.53 -8.12
CA GLN A 67 23.21 1.15 -8.59
C GLN A 67 23.05 0.18 -7.42
N MET A 68 23.87 0.30 -6.38
CA MET A 68 23.76 -0.52 -5.17
C MET A 68 22.42 -0.31 -4.45
N ALA A 69 21.95 0.94 -4.35
CA ALA A 69 20.65 1.27 -3.77
C ALA A 69 19.49 0.65 -4.57
N LEU A 70 19.56 0.66 -5.90
CA LEU A 70 18.58 0.01 -6.78
C LEU A 70 18.55 -1.50 -6.58
N HIS A 71 19.71 -2.15 -6.44
CA HIS A 71 19.80 -3.57 -6.12
C HIS A 71 19.21 -3.87 -4.73
N ALA A 72 19.55 -3.07 -3.71
CA ALA A 72 18.99 -3.21 -2.37
C ALA A 72 17.46 -3.04 -2.35
N ARG A 73 16.93 -2.07 -3.11
CA ARG A 73 15.49 -1.88 -3.30
C ARG A 73 14.83 -3.12 -3.93
N ARG A 74 15.42 -3.68 -4.98
CA ARG A 74 14.90 -4.89 -5.65
C ARG A 74 14.87 -6.07 -4.67
N ALA A 75 15.95 -6.31 -3.94
CA ALA A 75 16.02 -7.36 -2.93
C ALA A 75 14.95 -7.19 -1.85
N TYR A 76 14.75 -5.97 -1.36
CA TYR A 76 13.71 -5.66 -0.37
C TYR A 76 12.29 -5.98 -0.88
N MET A 77 11.99 -5.61 -2.13
CA MET A 77 10.68 -5.90 -2.72
C MET A 77 10.43 -7.40 -2.90
N LEU A 78 11.46 -8.16 -3.29
CA LEU A 78 11.38 -9.61 -3.40
C LEU A 78 11.10 -10.26 -2.04
N GLN A 79 11.80 -9.83 -0.98
CA GLN A 79 11.53 -10.30 0.38
C GLN A 79 10.11 -9.97 0.84
N LEU A 80 9.61 -8.78 0.52
CA LEU A 80 8.24 -8.38 0.86
C LEU A 80 7.21 -9.26 0.14
N ALA A 81 7.43 -9.55 -1.14
CA ALA A 81 6.58 -10.43 -1.94
C ALA A 81 6.56 -11.87 -1.37
N GLU A 82 7.72 -12.41 -0.99
CA GLU A 82 7.83 -13.73 -0.37
C GLU A 82 7.07 -13.81 0.96
N ARG A 83 7.26 -12.82 1.85
CA ARG A 83 6.53 -12.72 3.12
C ARG A 83 5.02 -12.64 2.90
N SER A 84 4.60 -11.86 1.91
CA SER A 84 3.20 -11.72 1.53
C SER A 84 2.60 -13.03 1.01
N ALA A 85 3.34 -13.76 0.16
CA ALA A 85 2.93 -15.07 -0.33
C ALA A 85 2.81 -16.10 0.81
N LYS A 86 3.76 -16.10 1.74
CA LYS A 86 3.72 -16.95 2.95
C LYS A 86 2.49 -16.63 3.80
N ALA A 87 2.18 -15.35 4.03
CA ALA A 87 1.02 -14.92 4.80
C ALA A 87 -0.30 -15.35 4.13
N ARG A 88 -0.44 -15.17 2.80
CA ARG A 88 -1.61 -15.63 2.04
C ARG A 88 -1.81 -17.13 2.12
N ARG A 89 -0.73 -17.93 1.99
CA ARG A 89 -0.78 -19.39 2.13
C ARG A 89 -1.30 -19.80 3.52
N LYS A 90 -0.80 -19.18 4.59
CA LYS A 90 -1.25 -19.44 5.96
C LYS A 90 -2.72 -19.02 6.20
N ALA A 91 -3.16 -17.91 5.59
CA ALA A 91 -4.54 -17.48 5.68
C ALA A 91 -5.48 -18.45 4.95
N ALA A 92 -5.10 -18.92 3.76
CA ALA A 92 -5.86 -19.91 3.01
C ALA A 92 -5.98 -21.25 3.75
N SER A 93 -4.92 -21.72 4.39
CA SER A 93 -4.97 -22.95 5.21
C SER A 93 -5.78 -22.80 6.49
N ARG A 94 -6.04 -21.57 6.95
CA ARG A 94 -6.81 -21.28 8.17
C ARG A 94 -8.24 -20.83 7.89
N ALA A 95 -8.59 -20.56 6.63
CA ALA A 95 -9.95 -20.29 6.24
C ALA A 95 -10.74 -21.61 6.33
N PRO A 96 -11.82 -21.68 7.12
CA PRO A 96 -12.73 -22.82 7.03
C PRO A 96 -13.21 -22.89 5.57
N GLY A 97 -13.14 -24.09 4.98
CA GLY A 97 -13.58 -24.33 3.61
C GLY A 97 -14.97 -23.74 3.44
N THR A 98 -15.07 -22.65 2.69
CA THR A 98 -16.36 -22.06 2.36
C THR A 98 -17.00 -23.00 1.36
N SER A 99 -17.72 -24.00 1.87
CA SER A 99 -18.69 -24.76 1.09
C SER A 99 -19.75 -23.75 0.64
N ARG A 100 -19.56 -23.24 -0.56
CA ARG A 100 -20.57 -22.48 -1.27
C ARG A 100 -21.67 -23.47 -1.63
N ARG A 101 -22.64 -23.66 -0.73
CA ARG A 101 -23.95 -24.24 -1.07
C ARG A 101 -24.51 -23.42 -2.23
N SER A 102 -24.61 -24.05 -3.40
CA SER A 102 -25.48 -23.56 -4.46
C SER A 102 -26.93 -23.75 -3.99
N ALA A 103 -27.64 -22.64 -3.84
CA ALA A 103 -29.09 -22.63 -3.86
C ALA A 103 -29.49 -21.98 -5.19
N GLY A 104 -30.33 -22.68 -5.95
CA GLY A 104 -30.77 -22.34 -7.30
C GLY A 104 -31.03 -23.61 -8.07
#